data_AF-A0A0C9VE49-F1
#
_entry.id   AF-A0A0C9VE49-F1
#
_cell.length_a   1.000
_cell.length_b   1.000
_cell.length_c   1.000
_cell.angle_alpha   90.00
_cell.angle_beta   90.00
_cell.angle_gamma   90.00
#
_symmetry.space_group_name_H-M   'P 1'
#
loop_
_entity.id
_entity.type
_entity.pdbx_description
1 polymer ?
#
loop_
_entity_poly.entity_id
_entity_poly.type
_entity_poly.pdbx_seq_one_letter_code
_entity_poly.pdbx_strand_id
1 'polypeptide(L)'
;DTINSSSTHHDIMVHTFNDPSSSGYLLYWYAHIQGIFHCVVKIMGDPNWKEVPLLWTRWLECADLGVQRKINPHFLDCVGFVTDDETESFGFIDLSNVICASHLI
;
A
#
# COMPACT_ATOMS: atom_id res chain seq x y z
N ASP A 1 3.63 13.42 6.86
CA ASP A 1 2.53 13.70 5.92
C ASP A 1 1.18 13.52 6.59
N THR A 2 0.19 14.32 6.19
CA THR A 2 -1.20 14.20 6.64
C THR A 2 -2.01 13.57 5.51
N ILE A 3 -2.55 12.38 5.74
CA ILE A 3 -3.39 11.68 4.75
C ILE A 3 -4.84 12.10 4.98
N ASN A 4 -5.44 12.76 3.99
CA ASN A 4 -6.86 13.11 4.02
C ASN A 4 -7.64 12.22 3.03
N SER A 5 -8.41 11.28 3.56
CA SER A 5 -9.26 10.37 2.78
C SER A 5 -10.39 11.08 2.01
N SER A 6 -10.69 12.34 2.30
CA SER A 6 -11.69 13.13 1.56
C SER A 6 -11.11 13.94 0.41
N SER A 7 -9.80 13.90 0.21
CA SER A 7 -9.12 14.60 -0.89
C SER A 7 -8.89 13.66 -2.07
N THR A 8 -8.56 14.20 -3.24
CA THR A 8 -8.12 13.42 -4.42
C THR A 8 -6.76 12.74 -4.23
N HIS A 9 -6.14 12.87 -3.05
CA HIS A 9 -4.81 12.35 -2.72
C HIS A 9 -4.91 11.25 -1.66
N HIS A 10 -5.44 10.10 -2.06
CA HIS A 10 -5.68 8.96 -1.16
C HIS A 10 -4.89 7.71 -1.56
N ASP A 11 -3.94 7.82 -2.49
CA ASP A 11 -3.01 6.72 -2.77
C ASP A 11 -1.80 6.80 -1.83
N ILE A 12 -1.24 5.64 -1.50
CA ILE A 12 -0.09 5.48 -0.62
C ILE A 12 0.94 4.55 -1.24
N MET A 13 2.18 4.78 -0.83
CA MET A 13 3.32 3.93 -1.17
C MET A 13 3.80 3.16 0.08
N VAL A 14 4.02 1.85 -0.08
CA VAL A 14 4.45 0.93 0.97
C VAL A 14 5.65 0.12 0.48
N HIS A 15 6.57 -0.23 1.37
CA HIS A 15 7.70 -1.07 0.99
C HIS A 15 7.25 -2.49 0.68
N THR A 16 7.78 -3.08 -0.39
CA THR A 16 7.53 -4.48 -0.69
C THR A 16 8.34 -5.36 0.26
N PHE A 17 7.78 -6.50 0.65
CA PHE A 17 8.49 -7.51 1.43
C PHE A 17 9.24 -8.52 0.56
N ASN A 18 9.31 -8.30 -0.76
CA ASN A 18 9.86 -9.28 -1.70
C ASN A 18 11.40 -9.32 -1.65
N ASP A 19 11.97 -10.49 -1.98
CA ASP A 19 13.40 -10.66 -2.07
C ASP A 19 13.94 -9.88 -3.30
N PRO A 20 14.98 -9.03 -3.14
CA PRO A 20 15.59 -8.28 -4.24
C PRO A 20 16.17 -9.15 -5.36
N SER A 21 16.31 -10.46 -5.14
CA SER A 21 16.74 -11.43 -6.16
C SER A 21 15.61 -11.94 -7.07
N SER A 22 14.34 -11.58 -6.80
CA SER A 22 13.20 -11.98 -7.63
C SER A 22 13.13 -11.21 -8.95
N SER A 23 12.97 -11.92 -10.07
CA SER A 23 12.72 -11.31 -11.38
C SER A 23 11.35 -10.62 -11.38
N GLY A 24 11.33 -9.29 -11.47
CA GLY A 24 10.11 -8.46 -11.31
C GLY A 24 10.03 -7.71 -9.97
N TYR A 25 11.14 -7.60 -9.24
CA TYR A 25 11.23 -6.85 -7.98
C TYR A 25 10.78 -5.39 -8.11
N LEU A 26 9.66 -5.06 -7.47
CA LEU A 26 9.21 -3.69 -7.23
C LEU A 26 9.73 -3.25 -5.86
N LEU A 27 10.34 -2.06 -5.78
CA LEU A 27 10.78 -1.48 -4.50
C LEU A 27 9.60 -1.03 -3.64
N TYR A 28 8.48 -0.72 -4.29
CA TYR A 28 7.29 -0.17 -3.67
C TYR A 28 6.01 -0.83 -4.18
N TRP A 29 5.05 -0.99 -3.28
CA TRP A 29 3.66 -1.27 -3.59
C TRP A 29 2.84 0.01 -3.44
N TYR A 30 1.78 0.09 -4.23
CA TYR A 30 0.87 1.21 -4.24
C TYR A 30 -0.51 0.73 -3.83
N ALA A 31 -1.17 1.50 -2.98
CA ALA A 31 -2.51 1.16 -2.51
C ALA A 31 -3.36 2.42 -2.47
N HIS A 32 -4.64 2.27 -2.78
CA HIS A 32 -5.63 3.31 -2.70
C HIS A 32 -6.40 3.18 -1.38
N ILE A 33 -6.44 4.24 -0.57
CA ILE A 33 -7.15 4.24 0.71
C ILE A 33 -8.64 4.33 0.46
N GLN A 34 -9.36 3.31 0.94
CA GLN A 34 -10.82 3.26 0.95
C GLN A 34 -11.39 3.84 2.26
N GLY A 35 -10.64 3.73 3.37
CA GLY A 35 -11.05 4.27 4.65
C GLY A 35 -9.96 4.22 5.72
N ILE A 36 -10.16 5.02 6.76
CA ILE A 36 -9.30 5.06 7.95
C ILE A 36 -10.15 4.66 9.15
N PHE A 37 -9.71 3.63 9.87
CA PHE A 37 -10.41 3.08 11.03
C PHE A 37 -9.54 3.19 12.27
N HIS A 38 -10.11 3.63 13.38
CA HIS A 38 -9.45 3.62 14.68
C HIS A 38 -9.94 2.39 15.45
N CYS A 39 -9.06 1.40 15.62
CA CYS A 39 -9.41 0.13 16.24
C CYS A 39 -8.77 0.01 17.61
N VAL A 40 -9.54 -0.45 18.59
CA VAL A 40 -9.03 -0.83 19.91
C VAL A 40 -8.70 -2.32 19.86
N VAL A 41 -7.41 -2.64 19.78
CA VAL A 41 -6.91 -4.01 19.60
C VAL A 41 -6.30 -4.54 20.89
N LYS A 42 -6.43 -5.86 21.10
CA LYS A 42 -5.74 -6.60 22.16
C LYS A 42 -4.70 -7.51 21.51
N ILE A 43 -3.43 -7.19 21.73
CA ILE A 43 -2.33 -8.00 21.21
C ILE A 43 -2.10 -9.17 22.16
N MET A 44 -1.98 -10.38 21.62
CA MET A 44 -1.70 -11.57 22.43
C MET A 44 -0.36 -11.40 23.15
N GLY A 45 -0.36 -11.50 24.48
CA GLY A 45 0.82 -11.27 25.32
C GLY A 45 0.95 -9.84 25.85
N ASP A 46 0.12 -8.90 25.40
CA ASP A 46 0.01 -7.56 26.00
C ASP A 46 -1.20 -7.49 26.95
N PRO A 47 -1.02 -7.10 28.22
CA PRO A 47 -2.15 -6.94 29.13
C PRO A 47 -3.05 -5.74 28.78
N ASN A 48 -2.55 -4.77 28.02
CA ASN A 48 -3.25 -3.52 27.74
C ASN A 48 -3.92 -3.53 26.36
N TRP A 49 -5.07 -2.85 26.30
CA TRP A 49 -5.69 -2.49 25.03
C TRP A 49 -4.92 -1.33 24.38
N LYS A 50 -4.77 -1.38 23.07
CA LYS A 50 -4.08 -0.36 22.29
C LYS A 50 -5.02 0.18 21.23
N GLU A 51 -5.04 1.50 21.08
CA GLU A 51 -5.65 2.12 19.92
C GLU A 51 -4.65 2.06 18.77
N VAL A 52 -5.05 1.46 17.65
CA VAL A 52 -4.23 1.33 16.45
C VAL A 52 -5.05 1.84 15.27
N PRO A 53 -4.55 2.84 14.53
CA PRO A 53 -5.19 3.28 13.31
C PRO A 53 -4.86 2.30 12.17
N LEU A 54 -5.89 1.85 11.46
CA LEU A 54 -5.82 0.91 10.35
C LEU A 54 -6.34 1.58 9.08
N LEU A 55 -5.58 1.49 8.00
CA LEU A 55 -6.03 1.87 6.67
C LEU A 55 -6.66 0.66 6.01
N TRP A 56 -7.89 0.82 5.53
CA TRP A 56 -8.47 -0.11 4.56
C TRP A 56 -8.08 0.35 3.18
N THR A 57 -7.41 -0.51 2.43
CA THR A 57 -6.86 -0.15 1.13
C THR A 57 -7.27 -1.13 0.05
N ARG A 58 -7.25 -0.65 -1.19
CA ARG A 58 -7.31 -1.46 -2.41
C ARG A 58 -5.93 -1.41 -3.06
N TRP A 59 -5.31 -2.56 -3.28
CA TRP A 59 -4.00 -2.65 -3.90
C TRP A 59 -4.05 -2.25 -5.38
N LEU A 60 -2.97 -1.64 -5.86
CA LEU A 60 -2.72 -1.41 -7.29
C LEU A 60 -1.62 -2.36 -7.76
N GLU A 61 -1.81 -2.92 -8.95
CA GLU A 61 -0.82 -3.74 -9.65
C GLU A 61 -0.02 -2.91 -10.64
N CYS A 62 1.24 -3.30 -10.83
CA CYS A 62 2.07 -2.71 -11.87
C CYS A 62 1.61 -3.24 -13.24
N ALA A 63 1.27 -2.33 -14.16
CA ALA A 63 0.81 -2.69 -15.50
C ALA A 63 1.93 -3.28 -16.38
N ASP A 64 3.19 -3.05 -16.00
CA ASP A 64 4.38 -3.34 -16.82
C ASP A 64 5.14 -4.62 -16.39
N LEU A 65 4.48 -5.61 -15.77
CA LEU A 65 5.12 -6.86 -15.32
C LEU A 65 5.82 -7.66 -16.44
N GLY A 66 5.49 -7.39 -17.71
CA GLY A 66 6.08 -8.06 -18.88
C GLY A 66 7.39 -7.45 -19.41
N VAL A 67 7.78 -6.26 -18.95
CA VAL A 67 8.99 -5.58 -19.44
C VAL A 67 10.02 -5.60 -18.33
N GLN A 68 11.15 -6.29 -18.54
CA GLN A 68 12.34 -6.16 -17.68
C GLN A 68 12.87 -4.72 -17.74
N ARG A 69 12.22 -3.79 -17.05
CA ARG A 69 12.77 -2.46 -16.84
C ARG A 69 13.89 -2.60 -15.81
N LYS A 70 15.07 -2.10 -16.18
CA LYS A 70 16.09 -1.75 -15.19
C LYS A 70 15.42 -0.79 -14.22
N ILE A 71 15.35 -1.18 -12.95
CA ILE A 71 14.87 -0.36 -11.83
C ILE A 71 15.46 1.03 -12.02
N ASN A 72 14.62 2.00 -12.36
CA ASN A 72 15.05 3.37 -12.50
C ASN A 72 14.58 4.12 -11.25
N PRO A 73 15.45 4.39 -10.27
CA PRO A 73 15.06 5.08 -9.04
C PRO A 73 14.58 6.51 -9.29
N HIS A 74 14.67 7.01 -10.53
CA HIS A 74 14.17 8.33 -10.95
C HIS A 74 12.79 8.31 -11.60
N PHE A 75 12.15 7.15 -11.77
CA PHE A 75 10.80 7.05 -12.37
C PHE A 75 9.87 6.24 -11.47
N LEU A 76 8.64 6.74 -11.30
CA LEU A 76 7.56 6.01 -10.63
C LEU A 76 7.01 4.93 -11.56
N ASP A 77 6.59 3.81 -10.98
CA ASP A 77 6.01 2.70 -11.73
C ASP A 77 4.63 3.08 -12.30
N CYS A 78 4.32 2.61 -13.51
CA CYS A 78 2.97 2.70 -14.05
C CYS A 78 2.09 1.65 -13.37
N VAL A 79 1.22 2.10 -12.47
CA VAL A 79 0.35 1.23 -11.69
C VAL A 79 -1.12 1.48 -12.02
N GLY A 80 -1.92 0.42 -11.97
CA GLY A 80 -3.36 0.45 -12.18
C GLY A 80 -4.07 -0.43 -11.16
N PHE A 81 -5.39 -0.30 -11.04
CA PHE A 81 -6.15 -1.20 -10.17
C PHE A 81 -6.02 -2.65 -10.66
N VAL A 82 -5.86 -3.57 -9.71
CA VAL A 82 -5.99 -5.01 -9.98
C VAL A 82 -7.34 -5.25 -10.66
N THR A 83 -7.31 -5.81 -11.86
CA THR A 83 -8.50 -5.99 -12.72
C THR A 83 -9.43 -7.08 -12.23
N ASP A 84 -9.00 -7.92 -11.30
CA ASP A 84 -9.85 -8.93 -10.69
C ASP A 84 -10.57 -8.36 -9.47
N ASP A 85 -11.90 -8.46 -9.48
CA ASP A 85 -12.83 -8.16 -8.37
C ASP A 85 -12.75 -9.22 -7.25
N GLU A 86 -11.55 -9.78 -7.04
CA GLU A 86 -11.32 -10.81 -6.04
C GLU A 86 -11.08 -10.18 -4.66
N THR A 87 -11.47 -10.90 -3.61
CA THR A 87 -11.34 -10.44 -2.21
C THR A 87 -9.87 -10.14 -1.83
N GLU A 88 -8.90 -10.65 -2.59
CA GLU A 88 -7.47 -10.44 -2.41
C GLU A 88 -7.00 -9.02 -2.80
N SER A 89 -7.82 -8.23 -3.50
CA SER A 89 -7.46 -6.85 -3.88
C SER A 89 -7.52 -5.87 -2.72
N PHE A 90 -8.10 -6.25 -1.57
CA PHE A 90 -8.25 -5.38 -0.40
C PHE A 90 -7.39 -5.83 0.77
N GLY A 91 -6.84 -4.86 1.49
CA GLY A 91 -5.97 -5.12 2.64
C GLY A 91 -6.17 -4.14 3.78
N PHE A 92 -5.62 -4.50 4.93
CA PHE A 92 -5.44 -3.59 6.06
C PHE A 92 -3.96 -3.28 6.25
N ILE A 93 -3.64 -2.00 6.43
CA ILE A 93 -2.27 -1.52 6.60
C ILE A 93 -2.21 -0.65 7.85
N ASP A 94 -1.22 -0.90 8.71
CA ASP A 94 -0.86 0.01 9.80
C ASP A 94 -0.26 1.28 9.20
N LEU A 95 -0.72 2.46 9.62
CA LEU A 95 -0.19 3.74 9.15
C LEU A 95 1.33 3.85 9.34
N SER A 96 1.89 3.16 10.33
CA SER A 96 3.33 3.13 10.60
C SER A 96 4.14 2.51 9.46
N ASN A 97 3.51 1.71 8.58
CA ASN A 97 4.14 1.08 7.43
C ASN A 97 4.02 1.91 6.14
N VAL A 98 3.31 3.04 6.18
CA VAL A 98 3.16 3.94 5.03
C VAL A 98 4.39 4.82 4.90
N ILE A 99 5.02 4.81 3.73
CA ILE A 99 6.22 5.63 3.44
C ILE A 99 5.81 7.07 3.18
N CYS A 100 4.86 7.27 2.26
CA CYS A 100 4.33 8.57 1.91
C CYS A 100 2.96 8.45 1.22
N ALA A 101 2.25 9.57 1.17
CA ALA A 101 1.11 9.73 0.28
C ALA A 101 1.62 9.93 -1.17
N SER A 102 1.00 9.24 -2.12
CA SER A 102 1.29 9.38 -3.55
C SER A 102 0.07 9.94 -4.29
N HIS A 103 0.31 10.69 -5.35
CA HIS A 103 -0.74 11.10 -6.28
C HIS A 103 -0.49 10.41 -7.61
N LEU A 104 -1.31 9.40 -7.90
CA LEU A 104 -1.32 8.74 -9.19
C LEU A 104 -2.19 9.57 -10.15
N ILE A 105 -1.73 9.77 -11.39
CA ILE A 105 -2.40 10.58 -12.44
C ILE A 105 -2.89 9.67 -13.55
#